data_AF-A0A416EIK1-F1
#
_entry.id   AF-A0A416EIK1-F1
#
_cell.length_a   1.000
_cell.length_b   1.000
_cell.length_c   1.000
_cell.angle_alpha   90.00
_cell.angle_beta   90.00
_cell.angle_gamma   90.00
#
_symmetry.space_group_name_H-M   'P 1'
#
loop_
_entity.id
_entity.type
_entity.pdbx_description
1 polymer ?
#
loop_
_entity_poly.entity_id
_entity_poly.type
_entity_poly.pdbx_seq_one_letter_code
_entity_poly.pdbx_strand_id
1 'polypeptide(L)'
;MLTYYSGVISVDRKYTKQLVEAFNAMTSLRETCEEEVLNSNTDGKAAIYLEYEEGGDNTTELVNMANKFISEGINIEMNVHYTNENGVGLLLIEDGQAVDLCDSECSIRDFSDEELLRELKRRGIDLIDKKNVIDILKTAQIVTAKTNGFIDGFVSQIWVINDLLRKVIEKLGGEAYKVEQDGSIEYDDSENEKIKEFKEHSC
;
A
#
# COMPACT_ATOMS: atom_id res chain seq x y z
N MET A 1 -7.89 -26.54 -8.24
CA MET A 1 -9.04 -26.13 -9.07
C MET A 1 -9.45 -24.76 -8.61
N LEU A 2 -9.60 -23.80 -9.52
CA LEU A 2 -9.88 -22.40 -9.18
C LEU A 2 -11.28 -22.06 -9.70
N THR A 3 -12.07 -21.41 -8.84
CA THR A 3 -13.45 -21.04 -9.13
C THR A 3 -13.60 -19.54 -8.95
N TYR A 4 -13.89 -18.83 -10.04
CA TYR A 4 -14.29 -17.43 -10.01
C TYR A 4 -15.77 -17.36 -9.69
N TYR A 5 -16.15 -16.68 -8.61
CA TYR A 5 -17.55 -16.67 -8.15
C TYR A 5 -18.19 -15.29 -8.19
N SER A 6 -17.38 -14.25 -8.36
CA SER A 6 -17.85 -12.87 -8.58
C SER A 6 -16.69 -12.07 -9.15
N GLY A 7 -16.83 -11.50 -10.34
CA GLY A 7 -15.78 -10.67 -10.87
C GLY A 7 -16.20 -9.77 -12.00
N VAL A 8 -15.59 -8.60 -12.09
CA VAL A 8 -15.74 -7.65 -13.18
C VAL A 8 -14.38 -7.21 -13.66
N ILE A 9 -14.18 -7.28 -14.98
CA ILE A 9 -13.04 -6.70 -15.67
C ILE A 9 -13.60 -5.72 -16.68
N SER A 10 -13.23 -4.44 -16.60
CA SER A 10 -13.80 -3.42 -17.48
C SER A 10 -12.77 -2.43 -18.03
N VAL A 11 -13.06 -1.93 -19.23
CA VAL A 11 -12.28 -0.89 -19.93
C VAL A 11 -13.22 0.13 -20.56
N ASP A 12 -12.69 1.27 -20.98
CA ASP A 12 -13.45 2.18 -21.86
C ASP A 12 -13.94 1.46 -23.12
N ARG A 13 -15.18 1.71 -23.54
CA ARG A 13 -15.84 1.02 -24.66
C ARG A 13 -15.10 1.10 -26.00
N LYS A 14 -14.24 2.11 -26.20
CA LYS A 14 -13.38 2.17 -27.40
C LYS A 14 -12.34 1.03 -27.46
N TYR A 15 -12.10 0.35 -26.34
CA TYR A 15 -11.18 -0.78 -26.20
C TYR A 15 -11.87 -2.14 -26.07
N THR A 16 -13.19 -2.23 -26.32
CA THR A 16 -13.96 -3.49 -26.23
C THR A 16 -13.29 -4.63 -26.99
N LYS A 17 -12.87 -4.36 -28.22
CA LYS A 17 -12.23 -5.37 -29.07
C LYS A 17 -10.93 -5.89 -28.47
N GLN A 18 -10.06 -5.00 -27.98
CA GLN A 18 -8.83 -5.42 -27.30
C GLN A 18 -9.13 -6.26 -26.06
N LEU A 19 -10.15 -5.90 -25.28
CA LEU A 19 -10.55 -6.66 -24.09
C LEU A 19 -11.00 -8.07 -24.46
N VAL A 20 -11.87 -8.22 -25.47
CA VAL A 20 -12.34 -9.52 -25.94
C VAL A 20 -11.21 -10.37 -26.50
N GLU A 21 -10.36 -9.81 -27.35
CA GLU A 21 -9.23 -10.53 -27.95
C GLU A 21 -8.24 -11.00 -26.88
N ALA A 22 -7.93 -10.14 -25.90
CA ALA A 22 -7.02 -10.48 -24.82
C ALA A 22 -7.60 -11.55 -23.88
N PHE A 23 -8.90 -11.46 -23.57
CA PHE A 23 -9.58 -12.43 -22.73
C PHE A 23 -9.70 -13.80 -23.41
N ASN A 24 -10.13 -13.83 -24.68
CA ASN A 24 -10.28 -15.08 -25.43
C ASN A 24 -8.94 -15.75 -25.80
N ALA A 25 -7.82 -15.02 -25.73
CA ALA A 25 -6.50 -15.61 -25.88
C ALA A 25 -6.08 -16.48 -24.68
N MET A 26 -6.76 -16.36 -23.53
CA MET A 26 -6.51 -17.18 -22.35
C MET A 26 -7.11 -18.58 -22.56
N THR A 27 -6.24 -19.57 -22.81
CA THR A 27 -6.62 -20.92 -23.24
C THR A 27 -7.35 -21.78 -22.20
N SER A 28 -7.47 -21.33 -20.94
CA SER A 28 -7.96 -22.17 -19.83
C SER A 28 -9.26 -21.68 -19.19
N LEU A 29 -9.92 -20.68 -19.78
CA LEU A 29 -11.30 -20.32 -19.44
C LEU A 29 -12.28 -21.12 -20.32
N ARG A 30 -13.39 -21.54 -19.71
CA ARG A 30 -14.33 -22.47 -20.34
C ARG A 30 -15.30 -21.77 -21.30
N GLU A 31 -15.51 -20.47 -21.10
CA GLU A 31 -16.40 -19.64 -21.90
C GLU A 31 -15.62 -18.60 -22.70
N THR A 32 -15.98 -18.46 -23.98
CA THR A 32 -15.49 -17.40 -24.86
C THR A 32 -16.39 -16.18 -24.72
N CYS A 33 -15.82 -14.99 -24.60
CA CYS A 33 -16.58 -13.75 -24.56
C CYS A 33 -16.83 -13.22 -25.98
N GLU A 34 -18.05 -12.80 -26.30
CA GLU A 34 -18.40 -12.18 -27.59
C GLU A 34 -18.55 -10.66 -27.44
N GLU A 35 -18.06 -9.89 -28.43
CA GLU A 35 -18.14 -8.41 -28.43
C GLU A 35 -19.56 -7.85 -28.31
N GLU A 36 -20.56 -8.59 -28.80
CA GLU A 36 -21.98 -8.20 -28.76
C GLU A 36 -22.54 -8.21 -27.33
N VAL A 37 -22.04 -9.10 -26.48
CA VAL A 37 -22.45 -9.23 -25.07
C VAL A 37 -21.98 -8.03 -24.26
N LEU A 38 -20.73 -7.59 -24.45
CA LEU A 38 -20.13 -6.46 -23.73
C LEU A 38 -20.73 -5.10 -24.09
N ASN A 39 -21.30 -4.96 -25.29
CA ASN A 39 -21.82 -3.69 -25.81
C ASN A 39 -23.23 -3.32 -25.28
N SER A 40 -23.90 -4.24 -24.59
CA SER A 40 -25.28 -4.06 -24.08
C SER A 40 -25.33 -3.50 -22.65
N ASN A 41 -24.23 -3.58 -21.90
CA ASN A 41 -24.13 -3.11 -20.52
C ASN A 41 -23.68 -1.64 -20.49
N THR A 42 -24.65 -0.73 -20.35
CA THR A 42 -24.46 0.72 -20.44
C THR A 42 -23.80 1.32 -19.19
N ASP A 43 -22.59 1.88 -19.39
CA ASP A 43 -22.04 3.05 -18.65
C ASP A 43 -20.72 3.55 -19.32
N GLY A 44 -20.68 3.59 -20.66
CA GLY A 44 -19.48 4.01 -21.42
C GLY A 44 -18.30 3.02 -21.36
N LYS A 45 -18.42 1.93 -20.61
CA LYS A 45 -17.43 0.87 -20.45
C LYS A 45 -17.89 -0.43 -21.11
N ALA A 46 -16.93 -1.29 -21.43
CA ALA A 46 -17.14 -2.69 -21.77
C ALA A 46 -16.64 -3.53 -20.60
N ALA A 47 -17.44 -4.48 -20.13
CA ALA A 47 -17.19 -5.21 -18.90
C ALA A 47 -17.48 -6.72 -19.03
N ILE A 48 -16.48 -7.55 -18.75
CA ILE A 48 -16.61 -9.00 -18.64
C ILE A 48 -17.03 -9.31 -17.20
N TYR A 49 -18.13 -10.05 -17.05
CA TYR A 49 -18.64 -10.52 -15.78
C TYR A 49 -18.29 -12.00 -15.62
N LEU A 50 -17.58 -12.33 -14.54
CA LEU A 50 -17.23 -13.70 -14.17
C LEU A 50 -18.18 -14.13 -13.06
N GLU A 51 -19.21 -14.90 -13.40
CA GLU A 51 -20.17 -15.46 -12.46
C GLU A 51 -20.05 -16.99 -12.43
N TYR A 52 -19.59 -17.54 -11.31
CA TYR A 52 -19.51 -18.99 -11.09
C TYR A 52 -18.84 -19.78 -12.23
N GLU A 53 -17.64 -19.36 -12.61
CA GLU A 53 -16.80 -20.05 -13.60
C GLU A 53 -15.79 -20.99 -12.93
N GLU A 54 -16.00 -22.30 -13.09
CA GLU A 54 -14.98 -23.30 -12.80
C GLU A 54 -14.00 -23.38 -13.98
N GLY A 55 -12.74 -23.01 -13.72
CA GLY A 55 -11.70 -22.94 -14.74
C GLY A 55 -10.37 -23.53 -14.30
N GLY A 56 -9.41 -23.48 -15.23
CA GLY A 56 -8.00 -23.59 -14.88
C GLY A 56 -7.55 -22.42 -14.00
N ASP A 57 -6.39 -22.57 -13.36
CA ASP A 57 -5.73 -21.44 -12.71
C ASP A 57 -5.31 -20.43 -13.80
N ASN A 58 -6.10 -19.37 -13.98
CA ASN A 58 -5.85 -18.30 -14.95
C ASN A 58 -5.45 -17.00 -14.25
N THR A 59 -5.08 -17.07 -12.97
CA THR A 59 -4.76 -15.90 -12.13
C THR A 59 -3.60 -15.12 -12.74
N THR A 60 -2.57 -15.83 -13.20
CA THR A 60 -1.39 -15.25 -13.84
C THR A 60 -1.74 -14.59 -15.17
N GLU A 61 -2.58 -15.22 -15.98
CA GLU A 61 -3.03 -14.74 -17.28
C GLU A 61 -3.88 -13.47 -17.15
N LEU A 62 -4.77 -13.42 -16.17
CA LEU A 62 -5.57 -12.23 -15.85
C LEU A 62 -4.69 -11.05 -15.41
N VAL A 63 -3.72 -11.30 -14.53
CA VAL A 63 -2.75 -10.28 -14.10
C VAL A 63 -1.91 -9.79 -15.28
N ASN A 64 -1.42 -10.70 -16.13
CA ASN A 64 -0.64 -10.36 -17.32
C ASN A 64 -1.45 -9.56 -18.34
N MET A 65 -2.71 -9.92 -18.55
CA MET A 65 -3.63 -9.14 -19.39
C MET A 65 -3.77 -7.73 -18.83
N ALA A 66 -4.11 -7.57 -17.55
CA ALA A 66 -4.30 -6.26 -16.96
C ALA A 66 -3.04 -5.37 -17.04
N ASN A 67 -1.87 -5.94 -16.74
CA ASN A 67 -0.60 -5.24 -16.85
C ASN A 67 -0.27 -4.83 -18.30
N LYS A 68 -0.67 -5.62 -19.29
CA LYS A 68 -0.54 -5.23 -20.70
C LYS A 68 -1.35 -3.97 -21.02
N PHE A 69 -2.63 -3.92 -20.61
CA PHE A 69 -3.49 -2.75 -20.82
C PHE A 69 -2.89 -1.50 -20.17
N ILE A 70 -2.45 -1.63 -18.92
CA ILE A 70 -1.77 -0.55 -18.19
C ILE A 70 -0.54 -0.06 -18.96
N SER A 71 0.30 -0.97 -19.47
CA SER A 71 1.51 -0.62 -20.21
C SER A 71 1.22 0.10 -21.55
N GLU A 72 0.06 -0.16 -22.15
CA GLU A 72 -0.43 0.49 -23.36
C GLU A 72 -1.12 1.84 -23.05
N GLY A 73 -1.16 2.25 -21.79
CA GLY A 73 -1.84 3.48 -21.35
C GLY A 73 -3.37 3.37 -21.37
N ILE A 74 -3.90 2.14 -21.33
CA ILE A 74 -5.32 1.87 -21.29
C ILE A 74 -5.74 1.70 -19.84
N ASN A 75 -6.71 2.51 -19.41
CA ASN A 75 -7.30 2.35 -18.08
C ASN A 75 -8.16 1.09 -18.04
N ILE A 76 -7.77 0.15 -17.18
CA ILE A 76 -8.49 -1.10 -16.91
C ILE A 76 -8.89 -1.12 -15.45
N GLU A 77 -10.08 -1.62 -15.19
CA GLU A 77 -10.57 -1.91 -13.85
C GLU A 77 -10.71 -3.43 -13.72
N MET A 78 -10.24 -3.96 -12.61
CA MET A 78 -10.31 -5.37 -12.29
C MET A 78 -10.72 -5.50 -10.83
N ASN A 79 -11.72 -6.33 -10.59
CA ASN A 79 -12.13 -6.77 -9.26
C ASN A 79 -12.73 -8.17 -9.44
N VAL A 80 -11.91 -9.20 -9.23
CA VAL A 80 -12.28 -10.60 -9.49
C VAL A 80 -12.00 -11.44 -8.25
N HIS A 81 -13.05 -11.90 -7.61
CA HIS A 81 -13.00 -12.81 -6.49
C HIS A 81 -12.95 -14.26 -6.98
N TYR A 82 -12.03 -15.02 -6.39
CA TYR A 82 -11.86 -16.44 -6.69
C TYR A 82 -11.70 -17.25 -5.40
N THR A 83 -11.92 -18.55 -5.51
CA THR A 83 -11.59 -19.53 -4.48
C THR A 83 -10.72 -20.63 -5.06
N ASN A 84 -9.80 -21.14 -4.25
CA ASN A 84 -8.97 -22.30 -4.57
C ASN A 84 -8.79 -23.17 -3.31
N GLU A 85 -7.92 -24.17 -3.38
CA GLU A 85 -7.64 -25.07 -2.26
C GLU A 85 -7.00 -24.38 -1.04
N ASN A 86 -6.42 -23.19 -1.24
CA ASN A 86 -5.74 -22.40 -0.22
C ASN A 86 -6.62 -21.29 0.37
N GLY A 87 -7.87 -21.13 -0.09
CA GLY A 87 -8.83 -20.16 0.46
C GLY A 87 -9.44 -19.25 -0.60
N VAL A 88 -9.85 -18.05 -0.17
CA VAL A 88 -10.40 -17.00 -1.03
C VAL A 88 -9.26 -16.11 -1.55
N GLY A 89 -9.39 -15.53 -2.73
CA GLY A 89 -8.46 -14.52 -3.23
C GLY A 89 -9.16 -13.46 -4.05
N LEU A 90 -8.45 -12.36 -4.31
CA LEU A 90 -8.95 -11.21 -5.03
C LEU A 90 -7.90 -10.66 -5.99
N LEU A 91 -8.26 -10.58 -7.26
CA LEU A 91 -7.50 -9.86 -8.26
C LEU A 91 -8.04 -8.44 -8.40
N LEU A 92 -7.16 -7.44 -8.30
CA LEU A 92 -7.55 -6.04 -8.47
C LEU A 92 -6.45 -5.15 -9.06
N ILE A 93 -6.79 -3.91 -9.40
CA ILE A 93 -5.82 -2.87 -9.76
C ILE A 93 -5.53 -1.99 -8.54
N GLU A 94 -4.27 -1.96 -8.10
CA GLU A 94 -3.80 -1.13 -6.99
C GLU A 94 -2.54 -0.38 -7.44
N ASP A 95 -2.50 0.92 -7.19
CA ASP A 95 -1.38 1.82 -7.56
C ASP A 95 -0.90 1.68 -9.02
N GLY A 96 -1.84 1.43 -9.93
CA GLY A 96 -1.56 1.27 -11.36
C GLY A 96 -0.88 -0.05 -11.72
N GLN A 97 -1.03 -1.09 -10.89
CA GLN A 97 -0.58 -2.46 -11.17
C GLN A 97 -1.69 -3.45 -10.87
N ALA A 98 -1.71 -4.56 -11.61
CA ALA A 98 -2.54 -5.70 -11.26
C ALA A 98 -1.91 -6.49 -10.11
N VAL A 99 -2.68 -6.73 -9.05
CA VAL A 99 -2.26 -7.44 -7.84
C VAL A 99 -3.17 -8.64 -7.60
N ASP A 100 -2.57 -9.74 -7.17
CA ASP A 100 -3.25 -10.94 -6.68
C ASP A 100 -3.12 -10.98 -5.15
N LEU A 101 -4.24 -10.83 -4.45
CA LEU A 101 -4.31 -10.91 -3.00
C LEU A 101 -4.75 -12.30 -2.55
N CYS A 102 -3.99 -12.87 -1.62
CA CYS A 102 -4.33 -14.13 -0.98
C CYS A 102 -5.39 -13.94 0.13
N ASP A 103 -5.94 -15.05 0.63
CA ASP A 103 -6.99 -15.09 1.66
C ASP A 103 -6.71 -14.21 2.88
N SER A 104 -5.45 -14.24 3.33
CA SER A 104 -5.03 -13.44 4.49
C SER A 104 -4.96 -11.94 4.20
N GLU A 105 -4.68 -11.55 2.96
CA GLU A 105 -4.64 -10.15 2.52
C GLU A 105 -6.04 -9.60 2.23
N CYS A 106 -6.90 -10.44 1.63
CA CYS A 106 -8.34 -10.16 1.49
C CYS A 106 -8.97 -9.90 2.87
N SER A 107 -8.71 -10.78 3.84
CA SER A 107 -9.22 -10.65 5.20
C SER A 107 -8.79 -9.35 5.87
N ILE A 108 -7.53 -8.92 5.68
CA ILE A 108 -7.01 -7.67 6.25
C ILE A 108 -7.75 -6.44 5.70
N ARG A 109 -8.14 -6.46 4.42
CA ARG A 109 -8.87 -5.35 3.79
C ARG A 109 -10.31 -5.22 4.29
N ASP A 110 -10.94 -6.34 4.63
CA ASP A 110 -12.32 -6.36 5.10
C ASP A 110 -12.44 -6.10 6.61
N PHE A 111 -11.32 -6.08 7.34
CA PHE A 111 -11.33 -5.81 8.78
C PHE A 111 -11.78 -4.38 9.11
N SER A 112 -12.63 -4.26 10.12
CA SER A 112 -12.76 -3.00 10.84
C SER A 112 -11.43 -2.62 11.51
N ASP A 113 -11.27 -1.35 11.90
CA ASP A 113 -10.11 -0.91 12.67
C ASP A 113 -9.90 -1.80 13.91
N GLU A 114 -10.97 -2.20 14.62
CA GLU A 114 -10.86 -3.07 15.81
C GLU A 114 -10.46 -4.52 15.49
N GLU A 115 -10.85 -5.02 14.31
CA GLU A 115 -10.48 -6.36 13.85
C GLU A 115 -9.02 -6.40 13.40
N LEU A 116 -8.59 -5.37 12.67
CA LEU A 116 -7.21 -5.19 12.26
C LEU A 116 -6.28 -5.07 13.49
N LEU A 117 -6.64 -4.24 14.47
CA LEU A 117 -5.88 -4.09 15.71
C LEU A 117 -5.77 -5.42 16.47
N ARG A 118 -6.84 -6.22 16.51
CA ARG A 118 -6.83 -7.55 17.13
C ARG A 118 -5.93 -8.53 16.38
N GLU A 119 -5.98 -8.54 15.05
CA GLU A 119 -5.14 -9.41 14.24
C GLU A 119 -3.66 -9.04 14.34
N LEU A 120 -3.31 -7.76 14.28
CA LEU A 120 -1.95 -7.28 14.47
C LEU A 120 -1.40 -7.70 15.84
N LYS A 121 -2.20 -7.55 16.90
CA LYS A 121 -1.85 -8.03 18.24
C LYS A 121 -1.69 -9.55 18.31
N ARG A 122 -2.56 -10.32 17.65
CA ARG A 122 -2.45 -11.79 17.57
C ARG A 122 -1.16 -12.24 16.89
N ARG A 123 -0.69 -11.49 15.89
CA ARG A 123 0.59 -11.74 15.19
C ARG A 123 1.83 -11.25 15.97
N GLY A 124 1.64 -10.64 17.14
CA GLY A 124 2.74 -10.10 17.94
C GLY A 124 3.35 -8.84 17.34
N ILE A 125 2.59 -8.10 16.53
CA ILE A 125 3.03 -6.80 16.00
C ILE A 125 2.66 -5.73 17.02
N ASP A 126 3.68 -5.12 17.62
CA ASP A 126 3.49 -4.01 18.54
C ASP A 126 3.15 -2.73 17.77
N LEU A 127 2.03 -2.12 18.16
CA LEU A 127 1.59 -0.85 17.59
C LEU A 127 2.25 0.28 18.38
N ILE A 128 3.08 1.06 17.70
CA ILE A 128 3.58 2.32 18.24
C ILE A 128 2.62 3.44 17.85
N ASP A 129 2.14 4.18 18.84
CA ASP A 129 1.28 5.32 18.55
C ASP A 129 2.07 6.44 17.85
N LYS A 130 1.35 7.22 17.03
CA LYS A 130 1.95 8.30 16.23
C LYS A 130 2.70 9.33 17.08
N LYS A 131 2.22 9.56 18.31
CA LYS A 131 2.84 10.52 19.24
C LYS A 131 4.19 10.00 19.74
N ASN A 132 4.28 8.72 20.08
CA ASN A 132 5.52 8.07 20.49
C ASN A 132 6.52 8.05 19.33
N VAL A 133 6.07 7.83 18.09
CA VAL A 133 6.95 7.95 16.91
C VAL A 133 7.51 9.38 16.81
N ILE A 134 6.66 10.40 16.95
CA ILE A 134 7.10 11.81 16.93
C ILE A 134 8.08 12.11 18.07
N ASP A 135 7.83 11.62 19.28
CA ASP A 135 8.69 11.83 20.45
C ASP A 135 10.07 11.15 20.29
N ILE A 136 10.12 9.95 19.69
CA ILE A 136 11.37 9.26 19.33
C ILE A 136 12.16 10.08 18.29
N LEU A 137 11.48 10.57 17.25
CA LEU A 137 12.13 11.36 16.19
C LEU A 137 12.64 12.70 16.72
N LYS A 138 11.86 13.38 17.57
CA LYS A 138 12.27 14.58 18.30
C LYS A 138 13.52 14.33 19.15
N THR A 139 13.56 13.21 19.87
CA THR A 139 14.72 12.81 20.68
C THR A 139 15.94 12.56 19.79
N ALA A 140 15.78 11.87 18.67
CA ALA A 140 16.84 11.64 17.69
C ALA A 140 17.39 12.95 17.13
N GLN A 141 16.52 13.94 16.87
CA GLN A 141 16.92 15.28 16.42
C GLN A 141 17.82 15.98 17.45
N ILE A 142 17.48 15.88 18.74
CA ILE A 142 18.29 16.46 19.83
C ILE A 142 19.64 15.77 19.98
N VAL A 143 19.68 14.44 19.94
CA VAL A 143 20.93 13.67 20.05
C VAL A 143 21.85 13.98 18.87
N THR A 144 21.28 14.05 17.66
CA THR A 144 21.99 14.38 16.42
C THR A 144 22.58 15.80 16.51
N ALA A 145 21.79 16.79 16.93
CA ALA A 145 22.26 18.16 17.15
C ALA A 145 23.40 18.27 18.17
N LYS A 146 23.34 17.55 19.29
CA LYS A 146 24.41 17.54 20.31
C LYS A 146 25.70 16.87 19.82
N THR A 147 25.61 15.98 18.85
CA THR A 147 26.77 15.28 18.28
C THR A 147 27.54 16.16 17.28
N ASN A 148 26.91 17.22 16.73
CA ASN A 148 27.60 18.22 15.90
C ASN A 148 28.80 18.87 16.60
N GLY A 149 28.70 19.13 17.90
CA GLY A 149 29.77 19.76 18.67
C GLY A 149 31.00 18.87 18.93
N PHE A 150 30.93 17.57 18.60
CA PHE A 150 31.99 16.60 18.88
C PHE A 150 32.84 16.23 17.66
N ILE A 151 32.36 16.42 16.42
CA ILE A 151 33.02 15.92 15.22
C ILE A 151 33.07 16.98 14.11
N ASP A 152 34.14 17.77 14.11
CA ASP A 152 34.41 18.93 13.21
C ASP A 152 34.40 18.59 11.70
N GLY A 153 34.56 17.31 11.33
CA GLY A 153 34.54 16.85 9.93
C GLY A 153 33.19 16.35 9.38
N PHE A 154 32.18 16.14 10.24
CA PHE A 154 30.89 15.54 9.87
C PHE A 154 29.71 16.53 9.94
N VAL A 155 29.98 17.79 10.29
CA VAL A 155 29.00 18.86 10.50
C VAL A 155 28.00 18.98 9.33
N SER A 156 28.47 18.83 8.08
CA SER A 156 27.63 18.89 6.88
C SER A 156 26.60 17.76 6.79
N GLN A 157 26.96 16.54 7.20
CA GLN A 157 26.07 15.37 7.12
C GLN A 157 25.03 15.37 8.24
N ILE A 158 25.43 15.82 9.43
CA ILE A 158 24.54 15.88 10.59
C ILE A 158 23.44 16.94 10.39
N TRP A 159 23.73 18.05 9.69
CA TRP A 159 22.70 19.02 9.31
C TRP A 159 21.65 18.43 8.36
N VAL A 160 22.09 17.63 7.37
CA VAL A 160 21.19 16.90 6.47
C VAL A 160 20.31 15.93 7.25
N ILE A 161 20.85 15.21 8.24
CA ILE A 161 20.06 14.30 9.09
C ILE A 161 19.00 15.08 9.89
N ASN A 162 19.36 16.23 10.46
CA ASN A 162 18.39 17.06 11.19
C ASN A 162 17.28 17.63 10.30
N ASP A 163 17.59 18.04 9.07
CA ASP A 163 16.60 18.50 8.09
C ASP A 163 15.65 17.36 7.67
N LEU A 164 16.19 16.15 7.47
CA LEU A 164 15.38 14.96 7.16
C LEU A 164 14.48 14.58 8.33
N LEU A 165 15.00 14.57 9.56
CA LEU A 165 14.21 14.29 10.76
C LEU A 165 13.08 15.32 10.93
N ARG A 166 13.37 16.61 10.72
CA ARG A 166 12.35 17.66 10.71
C ARG A 166 11.22 17.37 9.74
N LYS A 167 11.55 17.10 8.47
CA LYS A 167 10.55 16.81 7.43
C LYS A 167 9.66 15.62 7.79
N VAL A 168 10.24 14.57 8.39
CA VAL A 168 9.47 13.40 8.83
C VAL A 168 8.55 13.75 10.01
N ILE A 169 9.04 14.49 11.01
CA ILE A 169 8.24 14.94 12.16
C ILE A 169 7.05 15.81 11.69
N GLU A 170 7.31 16.79 10.82
CA GLU A 170 6.29 17.69 10.28
C GLU A 170 5.26 16.94 9.42
N LYS A 171 5.70 15.98 8.60
CA LYS A 171 4.80 15.10 7.83
C LYS A 171 3.91 14.25 8.74
N LEU A 172 4.42 13.86 9.91
CA LEU A 172 3.63 13.20 10.94
C LEU A 172 2.78 14.18 11.77
N GLY A 173 2.80 15.48 11.48
CA GLY A 173 2.01 16.50 12.18
C GLY A 173 2.56 16.86 13.56
N GLY A 174 3.83 16.54 13.84
CA GLY A 174 4.56 17.04 15.00
C GLY A 174 5.29 18.34 14.69
N GLU A 175 5.66 19.09 15.73
CA GLU A 175 6.48 20.29 15.62
C GLU A 175 7.95 19.93 15.84
N ALA A 176 8.80 20.07 14.82
CA ALA A 176 10.22 19.73 14.92
C ALA A 176 11.03 20.84 15.60
N TYR A 177 12.15 20.49 16.22
CA TYR A 177 13.04 21.48 16.81
C TYR A 177 13.78 22.31 15.76
N LYS A 178 14.07 23.56 16.14
CA LYS A 178 15.00 24.42 15.42
C LYS A 178 16.41 24.22 15.94
N VAL A 179 17.25 23.60 15.10
CA VAL A 179 18.65 23.34 15.39
C VAL A 179 19.48 24.35 14.58
N GLU A 180 20.18 25.22 15.28
CA GLU A 180 21.07 26.21 14.69
C GLU A 180 22.39 25.56 14.24
N GLN A 181 23.15 26.28 13.41
CA GLN A 181 24.41 25.77 12.84
C GLN A 181 25.48 25.44 13.88
N ASP A 182 25.44 26.09 15.05
CA ASP A 182 26.33 25.83 16.17
C ASP A 182 25.90 24.63 17.03
N GLY A 183 24.82 23.95 16.64
CA GLY A 183 24.25 22.82 17.39
C GLY A 183 23.37 23.25 18.57
N SER A 184 23.15 24.56 18.77
CA SER A 184 22.15 25.03 19.71
C SER A 184 20.75 24.68 19.21
N ILE A 185 19.84 24.43 20.15
CA ILE A 185 18.48 24.06 19.85
C ILE A 185 17.58 25.06 20.57
N GLU A 186 16.64 25.65 19.82
CA GLU A 186 15.65 26.57 20.36
C GLU A 186 14.46 25.74 20.90
N TYR A 187 14.25 25.73 22.23
CA TYR A 187 13.16 25.00 22.90
C TYR A 187 12.56 25.76 24.09
N ASP A 188 11.33 25.36 24.47
CA ASP A 188 10.66 25.72 25.73
C ASP A 188 11.07 24.73 26.83
N ASP A 189 11.49 25.24 28.01
CA ASP A 189 12.18 24.50 29.07
C ASP A 189 11.35 23.33 29.69
N SER A 190 10.05 23.27 29.42
CA SER A 190 9.14 22.22 29.90
C SER A 190 9.38 20.83 29.27
N GLU A 191 10.09 20.72 28.15
CA GLU A 191 10.37 19.43 27.48
C GLU A 191 11.64 18.72 27.99
N ASN A 192 12.45 19.36 28.84
CA ASN A 192 13.70 18.80 29.38
C ASN A 192 13.48 17.62 30.36
N GLU A 193 12.34 17.56 31.06
CA GLU A 193 12.03 16.44 31.97
C GLU A 193 11.81 15.12 31.22
N LYS A 194 11.16 15.15 30.05
CA LYS A 194 10.84 13.95 29.26
C LYS A 194 12.09 13.26 28.68
N ILE A 195 13.12 14.03 28.34
CA ILE A 195 14.38 13.49 27.82
C ILE A 195 15.20 12.83 28.93
N LYS A 196 15.08 13.29 30.18
CA LYS A 196 15.69 12.61 31.33
C LYS A 196 15.03 11.26 31.58
N GLU A 197 13.70 11.19 31.56
CA GLU A 197 12.95 9.93 31.74
C GLU A 197 13.31 8.88 30.68
N PHE A 198 13.49 9.28 29.41
CA PHE A 198 13.85 8.35 28.34
C PHE A 198 15.24 7.70 28.51
N LYS A 199 16.21 8.44 29.07
CA LYS A 199 17.54 7.90 29.39
C LYS A 199 17.50 6.91 30.55
N GLU A 200 16.59 7.10 31.50
CA GLU A 200 16.46 6.23 32.68
C GLU A 200 15.70 4.93 32.36
N HIS A 201 14.82 4.92 31.35
CA HIS A 201 14.06 3.73 30.92
C HIS A 201 14.77 2.87 29.85
N SER A 202 15.88 3.34 29.30
CA SER A 202 16.64 2.66 28.22
C SER A 202 17.96 2.02 28.69
N CYS A 203 18.15 1.85 30.01
CA CYS A 203 19.28 1.13 30.62
C CYS A 203 18.83 -0.18 31.27
#